data_AF-A0A9E2PIK2-F1
#
_entry.id   AF-A0A9E2PIK2-F1
#
_cell.length_a   1.000
_cell.length_b   1.000
_cell.length_c   1.000
_cell.angle_alpha   90.00
_cell.angle_beta   90.00
_cell.angle_gamma   90.00
#
_symmetry.space_group_name_H-M   'P 1'
#
loop_
_entity.id
_entity.type
_entity.pdbx_description
1 polymer ?
#
loop_
_entity_poly.entity_id
_entity_poly.type
_entity_poly.pdbx_seq_one_letter_code
_entity_poly.pdbx_strand_id
1 'polypeptide(L)'
;MDLVIKKYFDKYRLNNQLPPEVQGKVAGKLFTNLATLEKWRNWRNSDLRYEDKSSNATLIGALDDCLVENGCYIPLDYKTRGSALKDDPRKYYQNQLDCYCLMLESCGFKTKGLAYLLYYWPEEVRQDSVVKFHVEPIKIETNIESAKRIVKDAAALLASPIPKSSANCEYCNLVAKRREEQKAVQGDFFA
;
A
#
# COMPACT_ATOMS: atom_id res chain seq x y z
N MET A 1 4.83 4.57 13.39
CA MET A 1 3.38 4.39 13.61
C MET A 1 2.92 3.01 13.15
N ASP A 2 3.18 2.64 11.89
CA ASP A 2 2.80 1.34 11.31
C ASP A 2 2.98 0.11 12.24
N LEU A 3 4.21 -0.16 12.70
CA LEU A 3 4.50 -1.28 13.61
C LEU A 3 3.70 -1.26 14.93
N VAL A 4 3.34 -0.08 15.41
CA VAL A 4 2.55 0.09 16.65
C VAL A 4 1.08 -0.24 16.39
N ILE A 5 0.54 0.20 15.25
CA ILE A 5 -0.84 -0.13 14.82
C ILE A 5 -0.98 -1.64 14.62
N LYS A 6 -0.02 -2.27 13.92
CA LYS A 6 0.01 -3.73 13.72
C LYS A 6 -0.07 -4.46 15.05
N LYS A 7 0.82 -4.15 16.00
CA LYS A 7 0.81 -4.76 17.35
C LYS A 7 -0.50 -4.50 18.10
N TYR A 8 -1.12 -3.34 17.93
CA TYR A 8 -2.40 -3.03 18.54
C TYR A 8 -3.53 -3.91 17.95
N PHE A 9 -3.63 -4.02 16.62
CA PHE A 9 -4.56 -4.93 15.95
C PHE A 9 -4.35 -6.39 16.34
N ASP A 10 -3.09 -6.82 16.46
CA ASP A 10 -2.75 -8.19 16.85
C ASP A 10 -3.33 -8.55 18.24
N LYS A 11 -3.36 -7.60 19.19
CA LYS A 11 -3.99 -7.82 20.52
C LYS A 11 -5.47 -8.13 20.42
N TYR A 12 -6.20 -7.43 19.55
CA TYR A 12 -7.63 -7.70 19.32
C TYR A 12 -7.83 -8.99 18.53
N ARG A 13 -6.95 -9.28 17.56
CA ARG A 13 -6.97 -10.52 16.77
C ARG A 13 -6.89 -11.76 17.67
N LEU A 14 -6.01 -11.75 18.68
CA LEU A 14 -5.86 -12.87 19.63
C LEU A 14 -7.16 -13.18 20.39
N ASN A 15 -8.04 -12.19 20.56
CA ASN A 15 -9.33 -12.33 21.22
C ASN A 15 -10.50 -12.50 20.23
N ASN A 16 -10.24 -12.67 18.93
CA ASN A 16 -11.25 -12.67 17.87
C ASN A 16 -12.14 -11.40 17.86
N GLN A 17 -11.55 -10.25 18.21
CA GLN A 17 -12.23 -8.96 18.26
C GLN A 17 -11.69 -8.01 17.19
N LEU A 18 -12.49 -6.99 16.87
CA LEU A 18 -12.04 -5.81 16.15
C LEU A 18 -11.67 -4.72 17.17
N PRO A 19 -10.72 -3.83 16.86
CA PRO A 19 -10.55 -2.62 17.63
C PRO A 19 -11.86 -1.79 17.67
N PRO A 20 -12.21 -1.18 18.82
CA PRO A 20 -13.48 -0.47 18.99
C PRO A 20 -13.71 0.62 17.94
N GLU A 21 -12.64 1.29 17.51
CA GLU A 21 -12.71 2.39 16.56
C GLU A 21 -13.11 1.98 15.13
N VAL A 22 -12.97 0.69 14.78
CA VAL A 22 -13.35 0.13 13.46
C VAL A 22 -14.55 -0.81 13.54
N GLN A 23 -15.01 -1.17 14.74
CA GLN A 23 -16.15 -2.05 14.93
C GLN A 23 -17.41 -1.44 14.31
N GLY A 24 -18.13 -2.23 13.51
CA GLY A 24 -19.32 -1.77 12.77
C GLY A 24 -19.04 -0.86 11.57
N LYS A 25 -17.77 -0.48 11.33
CA LYS A 25 -17.36 0.34 10.18
C LYS A 25 -16.67 -0.47 9.07
N VAL A 26 -16.20 -1.67 9.39
CA VAL A 26 -15.60 -2.62 8.43
C VAL A 26 -16.41 -3.91 8.38
N ALA A 27 -16.26 -4.64 7.28
CA ALA A 27 -16.90 -5.93 7.05
C ALA A 27 -16.01 -7.09 7.53
N GLY A 28 -16.64 -8.16 8.04
CA GLY A 28 -15.92 -9.33 8.52
C GLY A 28 -15.17 -9.16 9.84
N LYS A 29 -14.18 -10.04 10.04
CA LYS A 29 -13.33 -10.14 11.25
C LYS A 29 -11.86 -10.17 10.84
N LEU A 30 -10.95 -9.87 11.77
CA LEU A 30 -9.51 -9.99 11.49
C LEU A 30 -9.14 -11.42 11.08
N PHE A 31 -8.29 -11.55 10.07
CA PHE A 31 -7.71 -12.83 9.67
C PHE A 31 -6.93 -13.43 10.84
N THR A 32 -7.22 -14.67 11.21
CA THR A 32 -6.79 -15.23 12.50
C THR A 32 -5.40 -15.84 12.51
N ASN A 33 -4.88 -16.28 11.36
CA ASN A 33 -3.55 -16.91 11.29
C ASN A 33 -2.44 -15.85 11.28
N LEU A 34 -1.99 -15.50 12.48
CA LEU A 34 -0.92 -14.51 12.68
C LEU A 34 0.40 -14.92 12.03
N ALA A 35 0.76 -16.21 12.06
CA ALA A 35 2.02 -16.68 11.46
C ALA A 35 2.04 -16.49 9.94
N THR A 36 0.92 -16.73 9.27
CA THR A 36 0.76 -16.42 7.85
C THR A 36 0.77 -14.92 7.61
N LEU A 37 0.05 -14.14 8.41
CA LEU A 37 0.00 -12.68 8.24
C LEU A 37 1.37 -12.02 8.43
N GLU A 38 2.20 -12.49 9.36
CA GLU A 38 3.57 -12.00 9.55
C GLU A 38 4.45 -12.21 8.31
N LYS A 39 4.24 -13.32 7.58
CA LYS A 39 4.90 -13.51 6.27
C LYS A 39 4.39 -12.49 5.26
N TRP A 40 3.08 -12.27 5.20
CA TRP A 40 2.46 -11.32 4.26
C TRP A 40 2.89 -9.87 4.51
N ARG A 41 3.18 -9.50 5.75
CA ARG A 41 3.69 -8.17 6.15
C ARG A 41 5.11 -7.89 5.68
N ASN A 42 5.83 -8.87 5.13
CA ASN A 42 7.19 -8.71 4.62
C ASN A 42 7.31 -9.21 3.19
N TRP A 43 7.43 -8.29 2.22
CA TRP A 43 7.51 -8.62 0.80
C TRP A 43 8.63 -9.58 0.42
N ARG A 44 9.72 -9.67 1.21
CA ARG A 44 10.85 -10.58 0.95
C ARG A 44 10.54 -12.02 1.34
N ASN A 45 9.69 -12.21 2.34
CA ASN A 45 9.34 -13.52 2.92
C ASN A 45 7.91 -13.95 2.58
N SER A 46 7.13 -13.05 1.99
CA SER A 46 5.74 -13.28 1.63
C SER A 46 5.64 -14.40 0.60
N ASP A 47 4.68 -15.28 0.83
CA ASP A 47 4.21 -16.25 -0.15
C ASP A 47 3.14 -15.66 -1.09
N LEU A 48 2.60 -14.48 -0.80
CA LEU A 48 1.71 -13.75 -1.72
C LEU A 48 2.47 -13.26 -2.94
N ARG A 49 2.07 -13.75 -4.11
CA ARG A 49 2.66 -13.37 -5.39
C ARG A 49 1.66 -13.59 -6.53
N TYR A 50 1.85 -12.82 -7.59
CA TYR A 50 1.22 -13.07 -8.88
C TYR A 50 2.30 -13.21 -9.95
N GLU A 51 2.25 -14.29 -10.72
CA GLU A 51 3.16 -14.55 -11.83
C GLU A 51 2.43 -14.34 -13.16
N ASP A 52 2.82 -13.30 -13.90
CA ASP A 52 2.39 -13.10 -15.28
C ASP A 52 3.37 -13.79 -16.23
N LYS A 53 3.02 -15.02 -16.63
CA LYS A 53 3.81 -15.82 -17.56
C LYS A 53 4.00 -15.14 -18.92
N SER A 54 3.07 -14.29 -19.34
CA SER A 54 3.11 -13.66 -20.66
C SER A 54 4.19 -12.57 -20.75
N SER A 55 4.43 -11.87 -19.65
CA SER A 55 5.47 -10.83 -19.54
C SER A 55 6.72 -11.29 -18.78
N ASN A 56 6.74 -12.56 -18.32
CA ASN A 56 7.78 -13.10 -17.45
C ASN A 56 8.05 -12.21 -16.22
N ALA A 57 6.96 -11.72 -15.62
CA ALA A 57 7.01 -10.80 -14.49
C ALA A 57 6.36 -11.42 -13.25
N THR A 58 6.90 -11.07 -12.08
CA THR A 58 6.34 -11.47 -10.79
C THR A 58 6.02 -10.22 -9.97
N LEU A 59 4.76 -10.07 -9.59
CA LEU A 59 4.31 -9.10 -8.60
C LEU A 59 4.42 -9.72 -7.21
N ILE A 60 5.16 -9.04 -6.33
CA ILE A 60 5.27 -9.34 -4.90
C ILE A 60 5.02 -8.06 -4.09
N GLY A 61 4.58 -8.20 -2.85
CA GLY A 61 4.32 -7.06 -1.98
C GLY A 61 4.16 -7.44 -0.52
N ALA A 62 4.02 -6.42 0.31
CA ALA A 62 3.74 -6.55 1.74
C ALA A 62 2.32 -6.08 2.03
N LEU A 63 1.47 -6.98 2.53
CA LEU A 63 0.10 -6.67 2.96
C LEU A 63 0.11 -6.36 4.47
N ASP A 64 -0.45 -5.22 4.88
CA ASP A 64 -0.43 -4.79 6.28
C ASP A 64 -1.32 -5.64 7.19
N ASP A 65 -2.58 -5.83 6.79
CA ASP A 65 -3.57 -6.64 7.49
C ASP A 65 -4.63 -7.18 6.51
N CYS A 66 -5.45 -8.10 7.00
CA CYS A 66 -6.51 -8.72 6.21
C CYS A 66 -7.73 -8.98 7.10
N LEU A 67 -8.91 -8.63 6.57
CA LEU A 67 -10.19 -9.04 7.11
C LEU A 67 -10.67 -10.30 6.36
N VAL A 68 -11.52 -11.09 7.01
CA VAL A 68 -12.18 -12.25 6.41
C VAL A 68 -13.68 -12.18 6.68
N GLU A 69 -14.46 -12.31 5.61
CA GLU A 69 -15.91 -12.36 5.66
C GLU A 69 -16.43 -13.44 4.69
N ASN A 70 -17.21 -14.39 5.18
CA ASN A 70 -17.80 -15.46 4.36
C ASN A 70 -16.77 -16.18 3.46
N GLY A 71 -15.58 -16.45 4.00
CA GLY A 71 -14.48 -17.09 3.28
C GLY A 71 -13.75 -16.21 2.25
N CYS A 72 -14.13 -14.94 2.13
CA CYS A 72 -13.46 -13.98 1.27
C CYS A 72 -12.47 -13.11 2.07
N TYR A 73 -11.32 -12.84 1.49
CA TYR A 73 -10.23 -12.07 2.05
C TYR A 73 -10.32 -10.62 1.56
N ILE A 74 -10.16 -9.69 2.48
CA ILE A 74 -10.35 -8.26 2.25
C ILE A 74 -9.08 -7.55 2.76
N PRO A 75 -8.25 -6.99 1.87
CA PRO A 75 -7.10 -6.21 2.29
C PRO A 75 -7.49 -5.05 3.21
N LEU A 76 -6.70 -4.83 4.26
CA LEU A 76 -6.81 -3.70 5.17
C LEU A 76 -5.42 -3.07 5.29
N ASP A 77 -5.28 -1.83 4.80
CA ASP A 77 -3.98 -1.13 4.73
C ASP A 77 -4.01 0.15 5.58
N TYR A 78 -2.99 0.35 6.42
CA TYR A 78 -2.97 1.44 7.38
C TYR A 78 -2.33 2.69 6.78
N LYS A 79 -3.05 3.82 6.83
CA LYS A 79 -2.55 5.11 6.36
C LYS A 79 -2.51 6.11 7.49
N THR A 80 -1.40 6.84 7.60
CA THR A 80 -1.24 7.90 8.60
C THR A 80 -1.07 9.24 7.89
N ARG A 81 -1.74 10.28 8.38
CA ARG A 81 -1.65 11.64 7.86
C ARG A 81 -1.57 12.65 9.00
N GLY A 82 -0.99 13.81 8.72
CA GLY A 82 -0.97 14.93 9.67
C GLY A 82 -2.30 15.68 9.78
N SER A 83 -3.29 15.38 8.94
CA SER A 83 -4.61 16.02 8.94
C SER A 83 -5.66 15.12 8.30
N ALA A 84 -6.94 15.48 8.50
CA ALA A 84 -8.09 14.83 7.88
C ALA A 84 -7.95 14.73 6.36
N LEU A 85 -8.56 13.68 5.79
CA LEU A 85 -8.52 13.42 4.36
C LEU A 85 -9.28 14.51 3.59
N LYS A 86 -8.67 15.03 2.51
CA LYS A 86 -9.24 16.10 1.68
C LYS A 86 -9.68 15.62 0.29
N ASP A 87 -8.98 14.61 -0.23
CA ASP A 87 -9.15 14.11 -1.59
C ASP A 87 -9.51 12.62 -1.56
N ASP A 88 -10.12 12.12 -2.64
CA ASP A 88 -10.40 10.70 -2.79
C ASP A 88 -9.08 9.89 -2.78
N PRO A 89 -8.90 8.97 -1.81
CA PRO A 89 -7.65 8.25 -1.66
C PRO A 89 -7.39 7.23 -2.78
N ARG A 90 -8.40 6.91 -3.61
CA ARG A 90 -8.23 6.08 -4.82
C ARG A 90 -7.13 6.60 -5.73
N LYS A 91 -6.99 7.92 -5.85
CA LYS A 91 -5.96 8.56 -6.67
C LYS A 91 -4.54 8.09 -6.32
N TYR A 92 -4.31 7.73 -5.07
CA TYR A 92 -2.99 7.35 -4.57
C TYR A 92 -2.83 5.84 -4.38
N TYR A 93 -3.91 5.14 -4.01
CA TYR A 93 -3.83 3.78 -3.50
C TYR A 93 -4.62 2.74 -4.29
N GLN A 94 -5.38 3.11 -5.33
CA GLN A 94 -6.17 2.15 -6.11
C GLN A 94 -5.30 1.01 -6.65
N ASN A 95 -4.20 1.35 -7.33
CA ASN A 95 -3.28 0.35 -7.90
C ASN A 95 -2.70 -0.58 -6.82
N GLN A 96 -2.39 -0.04 -5.64
CA GLN A 96 -1.88 -0.83 -4.52
C GLN A 96 -2.92 -1.88 -4.07
N LEU A 97 -4.16 -1.45 -3.87
CA LEU A 97 -5.24 -2.32 -3.38
C LEU A 97 -5.65 -3.38 -4.43
N ASP A 98 -5.70 -2.99 -5.71
CA ASP A 98 -5.93 -3.92 -6.81
C ASP A 98 -4.85 -5.01 -6.86
N CYS A 99 -3.59 -4.62 -6.67
CA CYS A 99 -2.45 -5.54 -6.60
C CYS A 99 -2.53 -6.50 -5.40
N TYR A 100 -2.97 -6.04 -4.23
CA TYR A 100 -3.18 -6.93 -3.08
C TYR A 100 -4.26 -7.97 -3.37
N CYS A 101 -5.40 -7.56 -3.93
CA CYS A 101 -6.44 -8.51 -4.31
C CYS A 101 -5.94 -9.51 -5.37
N LEU A 102 -5.20 -9.04 -6.38
CA LEU A 102 -4.62 -9.93 -7.39
C LEU A 102 -3.67 -10.97 -6.78
N MET A 103 -2.76 -10.57 -5.90
CA MET A 103 -1.84 -11.50 -5.24
C MET A 103 -2.57 -12.50 -4.34
N LEU A 104 -3.59 -12.07 -3.59
CA LEU A 104 -4.42 -12.96 -2.77
C LEU A 104 -5.12 -14.02 -3.64
N GLU A 105 -5.81 -13.60 -4.71
CA GLU A 105 -6.51 -14.55 -5.58
C GLU A 105 -5.57 -15.52 -6.28
N SER A 106 -4.39 -15.04 -6.69
CA SER A 106 -3.37 -15.87 -7.33
C SER A 106 -2.83 -16.96 -6.40
N CYS A 107 -2.91 -16.74 -5.09
CA CYS A 107 -2.53 -17.70 -4.06
C CYS A 107 -3.72 -18.50 -3.49
N GLY A 108 -4.89 -18.45 -4.13
CA GLY A 108 -6.08 -19.23 -3.73
C GLY A 108 -6.93 -18.57 -2.64
N PHE A 109 -6.62 -17.35 -2.23
CA PHE A 109 -7.42 -16.56 -1.28
C PHE A 109 -8.45 -15.73 -2.04
N LYS A 110 -9.68 -16.23 -2.15
CA LYS A 110 -10.78 -15.54 -2.85
C LYS A 110 -11.00 -14.14 -2.25
N THR A 111 -11.06 -13.11 -3.09
CA THR A 111 -11.34 -11.74 -2.61
C THR A 111 -12.80 -11.35 -2.82
N LYS A 112 -13.20 -10.24 -2.18
CA LYS A 112 -14.56 -9.67 -2.31
C LYS A 112 -14.63 -8.53 -3.35
N GLY A 113 -13.54 -8.25 -4.08
CA GLY A 113 -13.47 -7.08 -4.95
C GLY A 113 -13.53 -5.75 -4.19
N LEU A 114 -13.10 -5.75 -2.92
CA LEU A 114 -12.99 -4.54 -2.12
C LEU A 114 -11.81 -4.66 -1.15
N ALA A 115 -11.33 -3.51 -0.70
CA ALA A 115 -10.33 -3.33 0.34
C ALA A 115 -10.70 -2.14 1.23
N TYR A 116 -10.05 -2.03 2.39
CA TYR A 116 -10.17 -0.88 3.27
C TYR A 116 -8.82 -0.16 3.42
N LEU A 117 -8.84 1.16 3.29
CA LEU A 117 -7.78 2.03 3.79
C LEU A 117 -8.19 2.51 5.18
N LEU A 118 -7.38 2.23 6.19
CA LEU A 118 -7.63 2.68 7.55
C LEU A 118 -6.81 3.92 7.86
N TYR A 119 -7.44 5.08 7.78
CA TYR A 119 -6.77 6.36 8.01
C TYR A 119 -6.71 6.71 9.49
N TYR A 120 -5.53 7.16 9.90
CA TYR A 120 -5.23 7.77 11.18
C TYR A 120 -4.76 9.20 10.97
N TRP A 121 -5.37 10.17 11.66
CA TRP A 121 -4.84 11.54 11.77
C TRP A 121 -5.06 12.10 13.17
N PRO A 122 -4.18 13.00 13.65
CA PRO A 122 -4.34 13.58 14.99
C PRO A 122 -5.62 14.42 15.06
N GLU A 123 -6.40 14.22 16.12
CA GLU A 123 -7.62 14.97 16.43
C GLU A 123 -7.38 15.93 17.61
N GLU A 124 -6.65 15.48 18.63
CA GLU A 124 -6.42 16.21 19.88
C GLU A 124 -5.07 15.80 20.50
N VAL A 125 -4.37 16.74 21.13
CA VAL A 125 -3.25 16.44 22.03
C VAL A 125 -3.72 16.65 23.47
N ARG A 126 -3.67 15.59 24.27
CA ARG A 126 -4.04 15.59 25.69
C ARG A 126 -2.80 15.78 26.58
N GLN A 127 -3.02 15.77 27.89
CA GLN A 127 -1.93 15.76 28.88
C GLN A 127 -0.97 14.59 28.64
N ASP A 128 0.26 14.71 29.16
CA ASP A 128 1.31 13.69 29.05
C ASP A 128 1.68 13.29 27.63
N SER A 129 1.55 14.22 26.67
CA SER A 129 1.86 14.01 25.25
C SER A 129 1.02 12.91 24.58
N VAL A 130 -0.16 12.60 25.13
CA VAL A 130 -1.07 11.61 24.54
C VAL A 130 -1.79 12.23 23.35
N VAL A 131 -1.48 11.77 22.15
CA VAL A 131 -2.19 12.19 20.92
C VAL A 131 -3.37 11.26 20.68
N LYS A 132 -4.58 11.83 20.67
CA LYS A 132 -5.78 11.13 20.23
C LYS A 132 -5.85 11.19 18.71
N PHE A 133 -5.92 10.03 18.08
CA PHE A 133 -6.14 9.92 16.64
C PHE A 133 -7.62 9.72 16.33
N HIS A 134 -8.09 10.40 15.29
CA HIS A 134 -9.29 9.99 14.59
C HIS A 134 -8.95 8.79 13.70
N VAL A 135 -9.87 7.82 13.62
CA VAL A 135 -9.71 6.60 12.82
C VAL A 135 -10.90 6.41 11.90
N GLU A 136 -10.63 6.40 10.60
CA GLU A 136 -11.65 6.29 9.56
C GLU A 136 -11.29 5.18 8.56
N PRO A 137 -12.07 4.09 8.52
CA PRO A 137 -11.99 3.10 7.46
C PRO A 137 -12.68 3.62 6.19
N ILE A 138 -11.98 3.58 5.07
CA ILE A 138 -12.50 3.97 3.76
C ILE A 138 -12.55 2.73 2.88
N LYS A 139 -13.77 2.33 2.48
CA LYS A 139 -14.00 1.21 1.58
C LYS A 139 -13.68 1.61 0.13
N ILE A 140 -12.82 0.83 -0.51
CA ILE A 140 -12.44 0.99 -1.91
C ILE A 140 -12.78 -0.29 -2.66
N GLU A 141 -13.46 -0.16 -3.79
CA GLU A 141 -13.67 -1.28 -4.73
C GLU A 141 -12.37 -1.56 -5.47
N THR A 142 -12.07 -2.83 -5.70
CA THR A 142 -10.81 -3.26 -6.32
C THR A 142 -11.06 -4.04 -7.60
N ASN A 143 -10.15 -3.92 -8.56
CA ASN A 143 -10.23 -4.57 -9.86
C ASN A 143 -8.91 -5.31 -10.20
N ILE A 144 -8.94 -6.64 -10.11
CA ILE A 144 -7.76 -7.48 -10.42
C ILE A 144 -7.32 -7.39 -11.88
N GLU A 145 -8.22 -7.12 -12.83
CA GLU A 145 -7.86 -6.95 -14.24
C GLU A 145 -7.11 -5.64 -14.47
N SER A 146 -7.40 -4.62 -13.67
CA SER A 146 -6.61 -3.39 -13.63
C SER A 146 -5.17 -3.67 -13.17
N ALA A 147 -5.01 -4.42 -12.08
CA ALA A 147 -3.69 -4.82 -11.60
C ALA A 147 -2.91 -5.68 -12.60
N LYS A 148 -3.56 -6.67 -13.25
CA LYS A 148 -2.90 -7.48 -14.30
C LYS A 148 -2.36 -6.63 -15.43
N ARG A 149 -3.17 -5.68 -15.92
CA ARG A 149 -2.74 -4.73 -16.96
C ARG A 149 -1.55 -3.90 -16.49
N ILE A 150 -1.60 -3.35 -15.28
CA ILE A 150 -0.50 -2.55 -14.71
C ILE A 150 0.79 -3.38 -14.62
N VAL A 151 0.73 -4.62 -14.15
CA VAL A 151 1.91 -5.50 -14.05
C VAL A 151 2.52 -5.73 -15.43
N LYS A 152 1.67 -6.05 -16.42
CA LYS A 152 2.11 -6.26 -17.81
C LYS A 152 2.73 -5.01 -18.42
N ASP A 153 2.08 -3.86 -18.24
CA ASP A 153 2.57 -2.57 -18.77
C ASP A 153 3.89 -2.16 -18.11
N ALA A 154 4.02 -2.38 -16.80
CA ALA A 154 5.26 -2.13 -16.06
C ALA A 154 6.40 -3.04 -16.56
N ALA A 155 6.15 -4.33 -16.77
CA ALA A 155 7.13 -5.26 -17.31
C ALA A 155 7.58 -4.86 -18.72
N ALA A 156 6.64 -4.50 -19.59
CA ALA A 156 6.95 -4.02 -20.93
C ALA A 156 7.78 -2.73 -20.91
N LEU A 157 7.43 -1.78 -20.01
CA LEU A 157 8.18 -0.54 -19.85
C LEU A 157 9.62 -0.80 -19.36
N LEU A 158 9.80 -1.69 -18.39
CA LEU A 158 11.13 -2.04 -17.86
C LEU A 158 12.01 -2.75 -18.90
N ALA A 159 11.42 -3.48 -19.84
CA ALA A 159 12.14 -4.11 -20.95
C ALA A 159 12.44 -3.16 -22.11
N SER A 160 11.85 -1.96 -22.11
CA SER A 160 12.03 -0.96 -23.17
C SER A 160 13.23 -0.04 -22.90
N PRO A 161 13.75 0.66 -23.93
CA PRO A 161 14.72 1.73 -23.71
C PRO A 161 14.19 2.79 -22.75
N ILE A 162 15.10 3.40 -21.97
CA ILE A 162 14.74 4.45 -21.01
C ILE A 162 13.92 5.55 -21.71
N PRO A 163 12.73 5.89 -21.20
CA PRO A 163 11.87 6.89 -21.83
C PRO A 163 12.49 8.29 -21.76
N LYS A 164 12.14 9.15 -22.72
CA LYS A 164 12.52 10.57 -22.68
C LYS A 164 11.93 11.23 -21.43
N SER A 165 12.70 12.13 -20.83
CA SER A 165 12.22 12.96 -19.72
C SER A 165 11.03 13.80 -20.16
N SER A 166 10.02 13.90 -19.29
CA SER A 166 8.91 14.85 -19.47
C SER A 166 9.33 16.23 -18.98
N ALA A 167 9.00 17.28 -19.75
CA ALA A 167 9.23 18.67 -19.37
C ALA A 167 8.49 19.08 -18.07
N ASN A 168 7.42 18.36 -17.73
CA ASN A 168 6.62 18.60 -16.53
C ASN A 168 6.99 17.69 -15.36
N CYS A 169 8.05 16.88 -15.48
CA CYS A 169 8.50 16.01 -14.39
C CYS A 169 9.48 16.75 -13.49
N GLU A 170 9.04 17.07 -12.27
CA GLU A 170 9.87 17.77 -11.27
C GLU A 170 11.20 17.06 -10.99
N TYR A 171 11.19 15.73 -10.95
CA TYR A 171 12.40 14.94 -10.72
C TYR A 171 13.35 14.96 -11.91
N CYS A 172 12.84 14.86 -13.14
CA CYS A 172 13.68 14.97 -14.33
C CYS A 172 14.32 16.36 -14.42
N ASN A 173 13.54 17.41 -14.15
CA ASN A 173 14.01 18.79 -14.17
C ASN A 173 15.07 19.03 -13.08
N LEU A 174 14.88 18.47 -11.88
CA LEU A 174 15.88 18.51 -10.82
C LEU A 174 17.19 17.83 -11.24
N VAL A 175 17.13 16.62 -11.82
CA VAL A 175 18.34 15.90 -12.27
C VAL A 175 19.06 16.66 -13.39
N ALA A 176 18.33 17.24 -14.34
CA ALA A 176 18.91 18.05 -15.40
C ALA A 176 19.64 19.27 -14.82
N LYS A 177 18.98 20.03 -13.95
CA LYS A 177 19.56 21.20 -13.28
C LYS A 177 20.81 20.85 -12.47
N ARG A 178 20.79 19.74 -11.72
CA ARG A 178 21.97 19.30 -10.95
C ARG A 178 23.16 18.93 -11.84
N ARG A 179 22.92 18.32 -13.00
CA ARG A 179 23.98 18.01 -13.97
C ARG A 179 24.60 19.28 -14.56
N GLU A 180 23.80 20.31 -14.80
CA GLU A 180 24.29 21.61 -15.29
C GLU A 180 25.15 22.31 -14.22
N GLU A 181 24.68 22.37 -12.97
CA GLU A 181 25.42 22.95 -11.84
C GLU A 181 26.77 22.23 -11.63
N GLN A 182 26.81 20.89 -11.72
CA GLN A 182 28.05 20.12 -11.61
C GLN A 182 29.07 20.43 -12.72
N LYS A 183 28.59 20.61 -13.96
CA LYS A 183 29.46 20.97 -15.08
C LYS A 183 30.03 22.38 -14.93
N ALA A 184 29.24 23.34 -14.43
CA ALA A 184 29.71 24.69 -14.17
C ALA A 184 30.85 24.70 -13.14
N VAL A 185 30.70 23.95 -12.04
CA VAL A 185 31.75 23.83 -11.00
C VAL A 185 33.01 23.12 -11.50
N GLN A 186 32.89 22.10 -12.37
CA GLN A 186 34.06 21.41 -12.93
C GLN A 186 34.76 22.22 -14.04
N GLY A 187 34.03 23.07 -14.76
CA GLY A 187 34.60 23.96 -15.79
C GLY A 187 35.50 25.05 -15.20
N ASP A 188 35.20 25.52 -13.98
CA ASP A 188 35.97 26.57 -13.29
C ASP A 188 37.32 26.09 -12.71
N PHE A 189 37.60 24.79 -12.69
CA PHE A 189 38.89 24.24 -12.21
C PHE A 189 39.96 24.09 -13.30
N PHE A 190 39.63 24.35 -14.56
CA PHE A 190 40.54 24.26 -15.71
C PHE A 190 40.70 25.57 -16.48
N ALA A 191 40.32 26.71 -15.87
CA ALA A 191 40.52 28.05 -16.40
C ALA A 191 41.58 28.82 -15.59
#